data_AF-A0A6F8T9H9-F1
#
_entry.id   AF-A0A6F8T9H9-F1
#
_cell.length_a   1.000
_cell.length_b   1.000
_cell.length_c   1.000
_cell.angle_alpha   90.00
_cell.angle_beta   90.00
_cell.angle_gamma   90.00
#
_symmetry.space_group_name_H-M   'P 1'
#
loop_
_entity.id
_entity.type
_entity.pdbx_description
1 polymer ?
#
loop_
_entity_poly.entity_id
_entity_poly.type
_entity_poly.pdbx_seq_one_letter_code
_entity_poly.pdbx_strand_id
1 'polypeptide(L)'
;MQTVIINRPDDWHVHLRDGDQLLHTVPATAKHFARALIMPNLKPALTTLPALENYRNRIISAIPKTASFNPYMTFYLNESVTADELHQAASIPYILGAKFYPAGATTNSEAGAKSLTALYPLFEILQNKNLALQIHGEVTHGDIFEREALFIEEYLKPLTANFPKLRIVLEHISTLAAVNFVTQAPATVAATITPHHLLYNRNRLLAGGLRPHYYCLPVLKHEKDQKALQIAASSGNPKFFAGTDSAPHAVNTKENACGCAGIYSAPFALALYAQIFDELNQLEKLNYFTSRFGAEFYQLPLNREEIELIKSPRQIPDSMPFGPNQVVPIAAGETIQWGINEPT
;
A
#
# COMPACT_ATOMS: atom_id res chain seq x y z
N MET A 1 -11.62 -5.76 29.29
CA MET A 1 -10.75 -5.17 28.26
C MET A 1 -11.17 -5.76 26.93
N GLN A 2 -11.50 -4.95 25.92
CA GLN A 2 -11.92 -5.46 24.61
C GLN A 2 -10.66 -5.91 23.85
N THR A 3 -10.68 -7.11 23.30
CA THR A 3 -9.56 -7.67 22.53
C THR A 3 -10.06 -8.28 21.23
N VAL A 4 -9.18 -8.43 20.25
CA VAL A 4 -9.42 -9.19 19.02
C VAL A 4 -8.16 -9.95 18.66
N ILE A 5 -8.32 -11.24 18.37
CA ILE A 5 -7.24 -12.10 17.88
C ILE A 5 -7.44 -12.26 16.38
N ILE A 6 -6.39 -12.01 15.62
CA ILE A 6 -6.36 -12.19 14.18
C ILE A 6 -5.15 -13.03 13.80
N ASN A 7 -5.21 -13.68 12.64
CA ASN A 7 -4.00 -14.21 12.01
C ASN A 7 -3.04 -13.05 11.79
N ARG A 8 -1.73 -13.28 12.00
CA ARG A 8 -0.70 -12.25 11.79
C ARG A 8 -0.85 -11.70 10.38
N PRO A 9 -1.08 -10.38 10.22
CA PRO A 9 -1.49 -9.81 8.95
C PRO A 9 -0.33 -9.69 7.96
N ASP A 10 -0.66 -9.27 6.74
CA ASP A 10 0.30 -8.88 5.70
C ASP A 10 0.04 -7.45 5.25
N ASP A 11 1.07 -6.77 4.76
CA ASP A 11 0.95 -5.44 4.17
C ASP A 11 1.15 -5.50 2.65
N TRP A 12 0.06 -5.44 1.88
CA TRP A 12 0.12 -5.58 0.43
C TRP A 12 0.56 -4.30 -0.31
N HIS A 13 0.98 -3.24 0.41
CA HIS A 13 1.54 -2.03 -0.21
C HIS A 13 2.43 -1.26 0.77
N VAL A 14 3.75 -1.35 0.65
CA VAL A 14 4.69 -0.61 1.53
C VAL A 14 5.91 -0.06 0.81
N HIS A 15 6.38 1.11 1.22
CA HIS A 15 7.64 1.71 0.77
C HIS A 15 8.68 1.69 1.88
N LEU A 16 9.68 0.80 1.77
CA LEU A 16 10.74 0.69 2.78
C LEU A 16 11.90 1.67 2.56
N ARG A 17 11.98 2.30 1.39
CA ARG A 17 13.14 3.12 0.96
C ARG A 17 14.42 2.28 0.93
N ASP A 18 15.60 2.88 1.14
CA ASP A 18 16.87 2.15 1.04
C ASP A 18 17.94 2.73 1.99
N GLY A 19 19.09 2.05 2.08
CA GLY A 19 20.21 2.48 2.91
C GLY A 19 19.85 2.56 4.39
N ASP A 20 20.32 3.60 5.08
CA ASP A 20 20.10 3.79 6.53
C ASP A 20 18.63 3.84 6.93
N GLN A 21 17.74 4.19 6.00
CA GLN A 21 16.30 4.23 6.24
C GLN A 21 15.71 2.83 6.46
N LEU A 22 16.30 1.79 5.85
CA LEU A 22 15.86 0.39 6.05
C LEU A 22 15.98 -0.05 7.51
N LEU A 23 16.95 0.48 8.24
CA LEU A 23 17.14 0.18 9.67
C LEU A 23 15.95 0.62 10.55
N HIS A 24 15.06 1.47 10.02
CA HIS A 24 13.86 1.93 10.73
C HIS A 24 12.57 1.42 10.09
N THR A 25 12.47 1.44 8.76
CA THR A 25 11.25 1.06 8.05
C THR A 25 11.00 -0.45 8.04
N VAL A 26 12.07 -1.26 7.95
CA VAL A 26 11.96 -2.73 7.99
C VAL A 26 11.50 -3.20 9.36
N PRO A 27 12.14 -2.83 10.49
CA PRO A 27 11.65 -3.23 11.80
C PRO A 27 10.23 -2.74 12.09
N ALA A 28 9.88 -1.52 11.68
CA ALA A 28 8.54 -0.98 11.89
C ALA A 28 7.44 -1.80 11.19
N THR A 29 7.73 -2.31 10.00
CA THR A 29 6.80 -3.17 9.23
C THR A 29 6.81 -4.59 9.78
N ALA A 30 7.99 -5.19 9.95
CA ALA A 30 8.19 -6.55 10.42
C ALA A 30 7.63 -6.79 11.84
N LYS A 31 7.49 -5.74 12.65
CA LYS A 31 6.91 -5.81 13.99
C LYS A 31 5.50 -6.41 13.99
N HIS A 32 4.66 -6.04 13.01
CA HIS A 32 3.24 -6.39 13.00
C HIS A 32 2.85 -7.32 11.85
N PHE A 33 3.54 -7.19 10.72
CA PHE A 33 3.21 -7.93 9.50
C PHE A 33 4.14 -9.13 9.31
N ALA A 34 3.61 -10.25 8.84
CA ALA A 34 4.39 -11.44 8.50
C ALA A 34 5.01 -11.32 7.10
N ARG A 35 4.29 -10.71 6.16
CA ARG A 35 4.73 -10.44 4.79
C ARG A 35 4.43 -8.99 4.42
N ALA A 36 5.20 -8.46 3.48
CA ALA A 36 4.80 -7.24 2.81
C ALA A 36 5.19 -7.23 1.33
N LEU A 37 4.36 -6.59 0.50
CA LEU A 37 4.67 -6.33 -0.90
C LEU A 37 5.40 -4.99 -1.02
N ILE A 38 6.69 -5.07 -1.34
CA ILE A 38 7.62 -3.95 -1.33
C ILE A 38 7.58 -3.21 -2.66
N MET A 39 7.22 -1.93 -2.60
CA MET A 39 7.07 -1.11 -3.79
C MET A 39 8.42 -0.73 -4.43
N PRO A 40 8.51 -0.64 -5.77
CA PRO A 40 9.80 -0.67 -6.48
C PRO A 40 10.32 0.69 -6.97
N ASN A 41 9.70 1.79 -6.53
CA ASN A 41 10.03 3.16 -6.92
C ASN A 41 11.23 3.74 -6.15
N LEU A 42 12.31 2.97 -6.05
CA LEU A 42 13.61 3.48 -5.64
C LEU A 42 14.19 4.40 -6.73
N LYS A 43 15.32 5.04 -6.42
CA LYS A 43 16.12 5.78 -7.41
C LYS A 43 17.51 5.13 -7.47
N PRO A 44 17.86 4.40 -8.55
CA PRO A 44 17.04 4.10 -9.74
C PRO A 44 15.87 3.14 -9.46
N ALA A 45 14.87 3.15 -10.33
CA ALA A 45 13.70 2.26 -10.26
C ALA A 45 14.10 0.79 -10.48
N LEU A 46 13.38 -0.14 -9.84
CA LEU A 46 13.71 -1.56 -9.87
C LEU A 46 13.08 -2.25 -11.08
N THR A 47 13.75 -2.18 -12.23
CA THR A 47 13.27 -2.70 -13.52
C THR A 47 13.90 -4.03 -13.95
N THR A 48 14.87 -4.55 -13.19
CA THR A 48 15.60 -5.79 -13.50
C THR A 48 15.64 -6.76 -12.32
N LEU A 49 15.75 -8.06 -12.60
CA LEU A 49 15.87 -9.10 -11.58
C LEU A 49 17.05 -8.88 -10.63
N PRO A 50 18.28 -8.58 -11.10
CA PRO A 50 19.40 -8.31 -10.19
C PRO A 50 19.14 -7.12 -9.26
N ALA A 51 18.42 -6.09 -9.72
CA ALA A 51 18.09 -4.95 -8.88
C ALA A 51 17.10 -5.34 -7.76
N LEU A 52 16.08 -6.14 -8.08
CA LEU A 52 15.12 -6.67 -7.11
C LEU A 52 15.78 -7.60 -6.09
N GLU A 53 16.64 -8.52 -6.54
CA GLU A 53 17.35 -9.46 -5.67
C GLU A 53 18.28 -8.72 -4.70
N ASN A 54 19.09 -7.78 -5.22
CA ASN A 54 19.98 -6.98 -4.39
C ASN A 54 19.22 -6.16 -3.35
N TYR A 55 18.07 -5.57 -3.73
CA TYR A 55 17.25 -4.81 -2.79
C TYR A 55 16.62 -5.72 -1.73
N ARG A 56 16.07 -6.86 -2.14
CA ARG A 56 15.52 -7.86 -1.22
C ARG A 56 16.57 -8.32 -0.19
N ASN A 57 17.81 -8.55 -0.63
CA ASN A 57 18.90 -8.94 0.28
C ASN A 57 19.20 -7.84 1.31
N ARG A 58 19.22 -6.56 0.91
CA ARG A 58 19.37 -5.43 1.85
C ARG A 58 18.22 -5.37 2.86
N ILE A 59 16.98 -5.59 2.42
CA ILE A 59 15.81 -5.64 3.31
C ILE A 59 15.97 -6.78 4.32
N ILE A 60 16.32 -7.99 3.86
CA ILE A 60 16.52 -9.14 4.73
C ILE A 60 17.61 -8.88 5.77
N SER A 61 18.73 -8.24 5.38
CA SER A 61 19.78 -7.86 6.33
C SER A 61 19.32 -6.86 7.39
N ALA A 62 18.26 -6.08 7.13
CA ALA A 62 17.69 -5.13 8.09
C ALA A 62 16.55 -5.73 8.95
N ILE A 63 16.16 -6.99 8.73
CA ILE A 63 15.14 -7.66 9.56
C ILE A 63 15.73 -7.93 10.95
N PRO A 64 15.06 -7.52 12.05
CA PRO A 64 15.48 -7.88 13.40
C PRO A 64 15.55 -9.39 13.58
N LYS A 65 16.58 -9.90 14.25
CA LYS A 65 16.76 -11.36 14.46
C LYS A 65 15.59 -12.02 15.21
N THR A 66 14.81 -11.24 15.95
CA THR A 66 13.63 -11.68 16.70
C THR A 66 12.35 -11.71 15.86
N ALA A 67 12.38 -11.18 14.64
CA ALA A 67 11.22 -11.09 13.77
C ALA A 67 11.28 -12.11 12.64
N SER A 68 10.16 -12.80 12.41
CA SER A 68 9.91 -13.52 11.16
C SER A 68 9.18 -12.57 10.21
N PHE A 69 9.79 -12.24 9.06
CA PHE A 69 9.24 -11.33 8.06
C PHE A 69 9.70 -11.72 6.66
N ASN A 70 8.78 -11.73 5.69
CA ASN A 70 9.07 -12.09 4.31
C ASN A 70 8.77 -10.92 3.35
N PRO A 71 9.81 -10.27 2.78
CA PRO A 71 9.62 -9.26 1.75
C PRO A 71 9.31 -9.93 0.40
N TYR A 72 8.12 -9.61 -0.12
CA TYR A 72 7.73 -9.92 -1.49
C TYR A 72 7.98 -8.70 -2.37
N MET A 73 8.48 -8.95 -3.58
CA MET A 73 8.98 -7.95 -4.49
C MET A 73 8.03 -7.80 -5.69
N THR A 74 8.10 -6.65 -6.33
CA THR A 74 7.40 -6.35 -7.57
C THR A 74 8.30 -5.50 -8.47
N PHE A 75 8.16 -5.62 -9.79
CA PHE A 75 8.89 -4.78 -10.73
C PHE A 75 8.33 -3.37 -10.77
N TYR A 76 9.18 -2.37 -10.98
CA TYR A 76 8.73 -1.09 -11.50
C TYR A 76 8.44 -1.26 -13.00
N LEU A 77 7.18 -1.21 -13.40
CA LEU A 77 6.79 -1.48 -14.78
C LEU A 77 6.89 -0.24 -15.66
N ASN A 78 7.78 -0.30 -16.64
CA ASN A 78 7.94 0.68 -17.72
C ASN A 78 8.53 0.01 -18.97
N GLU A 79 8.84 0.80 -19.99
CA GLU A 79 9.35 0.34 -21.29
C GLU A 79 10.76 -0.28 -21.24
N SER A 80 11.48 -0.16 -20.11
CA SER A 80 12.79 -0.80 -19.93
C SER A 80 12.71 -2.24 -19.44
N VAL A 81 11.56 -2.66 -18.89
CA VAL A 81 11.35 -4.04 -18.45
C VAL A 81 11.21 -4.93 -19.68
N THR A 82 12.02 -5.98 -19.77
CA THR A 82 11.99 -6.90 -20.91
C THR A 82 11.02 -8.07 -20.66
N ALA A 83 10.60 -8.72 -21.74
CA ALA A 83 9.80 -9.95 -21.65
C ALA A 83 10.53 -11.06 -20.87
N ASP A 84 11.84 -11.18 -21.07
CA ASP A 84 12.68 -12.21 -20.41
C ASP A 84 12.74 -12.01 -18.90
N GLU A 85 12.83 -10.76 -18.42
CA GLU A 85 12.79 -10.42 -17.00
C GLU A 85 11.48 -10.92 -16.36
N LEU A 86 10.33 -10.66 -17.00
CA LEU A 86 9.02 -11.11 -16.52
C LEU A 86 8.82 -12.62 -16.62
N HIS A 87 9.35 -13.27 -17.65
CA HIS A 87 9.29 -14.72 -17.79
C HIS A 87 10.09 -15.43 -16.70
N GLN A 88 11.28 -14.94 -16.38
CA GLN A 88 12.09 -15.47 -15.30
C GLN A 88 11.47 -15.18 -13.93
N ALA A 89 10.93 -13.97 -13.74
CA ALA A 89 10.25 -13.58 -12.50
C ALA A 89 9.11 -14.51 -12.10
N ALA A 90 8.38 -15.06 -13.07
CA ALA A 90 7.29 -16.01 -12.85
C ALA A 90 7.72 -17.30 -12.11
N SER A 91 9.02 -17.63 -12.14
CA SER A 91 9.57 -18.80 -11.43
C SER A 91 10.12 -18.47 -10.03
N ILE A 92 10.16 -17.19 -9.65
CA ILE A 92 10.76 -16.71 -8.40
C ILE A 92 9.65 -16.52 -7.35
N PRO A 93 9.58 -17.32 -6.28
CA PRO A 93 8.43 -17.35 -5.37
C PRO A 93 8.15 -16.03 -4.62
N TYR A 94 9.16 -15.18 -4.47
CA TYR A 94 9.03 -13.90 -3.77
C TYR A 94 8.72 -12.72 -4.71
N ILE A 95 8.52 -12.94 -6.01
CA ILE A 95 8.09 -11.88 -6.95
C ILE A 95 6.62 -12.09 -7.28
N LEU A 96 5.76 -11.13 -6.90
CA LEU A 96 4.30 -11.27 -7.07
C LEU A 96 3.76 -10.57 -8.33
N GLY A 97 4.58 -9.76 -8.98
CA GLY A 97 4.24 -9.16 -10.27
C GLY A 97 4.93 -7.84 -10.52
N ALA A 98 4.18 -6.88 -11.03
CA ALA A 98 4.71 -5.59 -11.47
C ALA A 98 3.79 -4.42 -11.09
N LYS A 99 4.39 -3.35 -10.56
CA LYS A 99 3.74 -2.10 -10.19
C LYS A 99 3.88 -1.08 -11.30
N PHE A 100 2.73 -0.65 -11.81
CA PHE A 100 2.60 0.42 -12.79
C PHE A 100 2.38 1.78 -12.09
N TYR A 101 3.19 2.75 -12.51
CA TYR A 101 3.03 4.17 -12.18
C TYR A 101 2.86 4.96 -13.48
N PRO A 102 1.77 5.71 -13.66
CA PRO A 102 1.69 6.73 -14.69
C PRO A 102 2.83 7.74 -14.50
N ALA A 103 3.53 8.09 -15.58
CA ALA A 103 4.70 8.96 -15.51
C ALA A 103 4.36 10.32 -14.87
N GLY A 104 5.01 10.64 -13.74
CA GLY A 104 4.80 11.89 -13.00
C GLY A 104 3.59 11.91 -12.06
N ALA A 105 2.86 10.80 -11.87
CA ALA A 105 1.70 10.75 -10.99
C ALA A 105 2.04 10.83 -9.49
N THR A 106 3.22 10.36 -9.08
CA THR A 106 3.63 10.29 -7.66
C THR A 106 5.15 10.34 -7.43
N THR A 107 5.61 10.22 -6.18
CA THR A 107 7.01 10.18 -5.78
C THR A 107 7.81 9.14 -6.58
N ASN A 108 8.91 9.57 -7.19
CA ASN A 108 9.81 8.75 -8.02
C ASN A 108 9.12 8.10 -9.23
N SER A 109 8.04 8.70 -9.73
CA SER A 109 7.32 8.22 -10.93
C SER A 109 7.83 8.83 -12.24
N GLU A 110 8.94 9.58 -12.24
CA GLU A 110 9.43 10.26 -13.44
C GLU A 110 9.91 9.27 -14.52
N ALA A 111 10.29 8.05 -14.10
CA ALA A 111 10.62 6.91 -14.96
C ALA A 111 9.41 6.02 -15.31
N GLY A 112 8.19 6.47 -14.98
CA GLY A 112 6.94 5.76 -15.25
C GLY A 112 6.67 5.60 -16.74
N ALA A 113 5.74 4.71 -17.08
CA ALA A 113 5.43 4.47 -18.49
C ALA A 113 4.72 5.67 -19.10
N LYS A 114 5.11 6.00 -20.34
CA LYS A 114 4.54 7.13 -21.10
C LYS A 114 3.23 6.76 -21.77
N SER A 115 3.04 5.48 -22.06
CA SER A 115 1.81 4.96 -22.64
C SER A 115 1.46 3.61 -22.04
N LEU A 116 0.22 3.49 -21.54
CA LEU A 116 -0.30 2.22 -21.04
C LEU A 116 -0.39 1.17 -22.17
N THR A 117 -0.75 1.59 -23.38
CA THR A 117 -0.88 0.66 -24.53
C THR A 117 0.45 0.12 -25.00
N ALA A 118 1.54 0.88 -24.83
CA ALA A 118 2.88 0.40 -25.12
C ALA A 118 3.31 -0.77 -24.21
N LEU A 119 2.70 -0.90 -23.02
CA LEU A 119 2.96 -1.98 -22.08
C LEU A 119 2.06 -3.22 -22.30
N TYR A 120 1.13 -3.21 -23.26
CA TYR A 120 0.23 -4.34 -23.50
C TYR A 120 0.95 -5.67 -23.75
N PRO A 121 2.08 -5.72 -24.48
CA PRO A 121 2.86 -6.96 -24.59
C PRO A 121 3.34 -7.49 -23.23
N LEU A 122 3.70 -6.61 -22.30
CA LEU A 122 4.10 -7.01 -20.95
C LEU A 122 2.90 -7.46 -20.11
N PHE A 123 1.73 -6.81 -20.25
CA PHE A 123 0.49 -7.24 -19.58
C PHE A 123 0.04 -8.63 -20.02
N GLU A 124 0.20 -8.96 -21.29
CA GLU A 124 -0.07 -10.32 -21.79
C GLU A 124 0.84 -11.35 -21.12
N ILE A 125 2.11 -11.00 -20.87
CA ILE A 125 3.03 -11.86 -20.13
C ILE A 125 2.59 -12.01 -18.68
N LEU A 126 2.25 -10.91 -17.99
CA LEU A 126 1.75 -10.96 -16.61
C LEU A 126 0.50 -11.85 -16.50
N GLN A 127 -0.44 -11.69 -17.44
CA GLN A 127 -1.66 -12.49 -17.52
C GLN A 127 -1.34 -13.98 -17.69
N ASN A 128 -0.50 -14.34 -18.67
CA ASN A 128 -0.18 -15.73 -18.98
C ASN A 128 0.70 -16.41 -17.91
N LYS A 129 1.49 -15.62 -17.18
CA LYS A 129 2.35 -16.11 -16.09
C LYS A 129 1.70 -15.98 -14.71
N ASN A 130 0.44 -15.56 -14.65
CA ASN A 130 -0.29 -15.36 -13.40
C ASN A 130 0.48 -14.44 -12.42
N LEU A 131 1.10 -13.38 -12.94
CA LEU A 131 1.69 -12.30 -12.14
C LEU A 131 0.68 -11.16 -12.01
N ALA A 132 0.61 -10.53 -10.83
CA ALA A 132 -0.34 -9.45 -10.59
C ALA A 132 0.17 -8.12 -11.16
N LEU A 133 -0.73 -7.32 -11.73
CA LEU A 133 -0.49 -5.93 -12.06
C LEU A 133 -1.00 -5.04 -10.92
N GLN A 134 -0.10 -4.42 -10.17
CA GLN A 134 -0.45 -3.39 -9.19
C GLN A 134 -0.48 -2.02 -9.86
N ILE A 135 -1.50 -1.21 -9.62
CA ILE A 135 -1.71 0.04 -10.34
C ILE A 135 -1.85 1.21 -9.36
N HIS A 136 -0.98 2.21 -9.49
CA HIS A 136 -1.29 3.55 -9.00
C HIS A 136 -2.22 4.24 -10.01
N GLY A 137 -3.52 4.29 -9.72
CA GLY A 137 -4.54 4.64 -10.71
C GLY A 137 -4.91 6.11 -10.74
N GLU A 138 -4.00 7.00 -11.13
CA GLU A 138 -4.29 8.43 -11.35
C GLU A 138 -3.81 8.86 -12.74
N VAL A 139 -4.63 9.59 -13.50
CA VAL A 139 -4.11 10.33 -14.66
C VAL A 139 -3.25 11.51 -14.17
N THR A 140 -2.38 12.06 -15.01
CA THR A 140 -1.52 13.20 -14.63
C THR A 140 -2.01 14.55 -15.13
N HIS A 141 -3.16 14.56 -15.81
CA HIS A 141 -3.86 15.76 -16.26
C HIS A 141 -5.12 16.01 -15.41
N GLY A 142 -5.74 17.18 -15.56
CA GLY A 142 -6.96 17.53 -14.82
C GLY A 142 -6.74 17.81 -13.33
N ASP A 143 -7.87 18.01 -12.63
CA ASP A 143 -7.91 18.31 -11.20
C ASP A 143 -7.49 17.11 -10.36
N ILE A 144 -6.60 17.33 -9.38
CA ILE A 144 -6.03 16.27 -8.54
C ILE A 144 -7.09 15.44 -7.79
N PHE A 145 -8.25 16.01 -7.49
CA PHE A 145 -9.33 15.29 -6.82
C PHE A 145 -10.12 14.37 -7.78
N GLU A 146 -10.01 14.57 -9.10
CA GLU A 146 -10.74 13.82 -10.13
C GLU A 146 -9.88 12.75 -10.82
N ARG A 147 -8.54 12.83 -10.69
CA ARG A 147 -7.57 11.99 -11.40
C ARG A 147 -7.81 10.49 -11.28
N GLU A 148 -8.22 10.00 -10.12
CA GLU A 148 -8.50 8.57 -9.91
C GLU A 148 -9.75 8.12 -10.67
N ALA A 149 -10.81 8.93 -10.67
CA ALA A 149 -12.04 8.62 -11.39
C ALA A 149 -11.81 8.65 -12.91
N LEU A 150 -11.07 9.64 -13.40
CA LEU A 150 -10.67 9.73 -14.81
C LEU A 150 -9.83 8.53 -15.23
N PHE A 151 -8.88 8.09 -14.40
CA PHE A 151 -8.06 6.91 -14.69
C PHE A 151 -8.91 5.65 -14.86
N ILE A 152 -9.93 5.49 -14.01
CA ILE A 152 -10.83 4.32 -14.08
C ILE A 152 -11.56 4.30 -15.43
N GLU A 153 -12.12 5.44 -15.85
CA GLU A 153 -12.88 5.55 -17.10
C GLU A 153 -11.99 5.40 -18.34
N GLU A 154 -10.88 6.13 -18.38
CA GLU A 154 -10.03 6.23 -19.57
C GLU A 154 -9.13 5.01 -19.77
N TYR A 155 -8.70 4.37 -18.69
CA TYR A 155 -7.63 3.37 -18.74
C TYR A 155 -8.02 2.03 -18.12
N LEU A 156 -8.53 2.03 -16.89
CA LEU A 156 -8.73 0.78 -16.16
C LEU A 156 -9.87 -0.07 -16.74
N LYS A 157 -11.00 0.55 -17.11
CA LYS A 157 -12.10 -0.14 -17.79
C LYS A 157 -11.63 -0.81 -19.09
N PRO A 158 -11.00 -0.10 -20.07
CA PRO A 158 -10.44 -0.74 -21.25
C PRO A 158 -9.43 -1.85 -20.93
N LEU A 159 -8.54 -1.63 -19.95
CA LEU A 159 -7.52 -2.61 -19.57
C LEU A 159 -8.16 -3.92 -19.09
N THR A 160 -9.15 -3.85 -18.19
CA THR A 160 -9.86 -5.03 -17.68
C THR A 160 -10.65 -5.77 -18.75
N ALA A 161 -11.16 -5.07 -19.77
CA ALA A 161 -11.83 -5.69 -20.91
C ALA A 161 -10.83 -6.40 -21.84
N ASN A 162 -9.66 -5.82 -22.06
CA ASN A 162 -8.62 -6.36 -22.95
C ASN A 162 -7.85 -7.54 -22.32
N PHE A 163 -7.70 -7.55 -21.00
CA PHE A 163 -6.97 -8.59 -20.26
C PHE A 163 -7.84 -9.23 -19.16
N PRO A 164 -8.90 -9.97 -19.52
CA PRO A 164 -9.90 -10.45 -18.57
C PRO A 164 -9.35 -11.44 -17.53
N LYS A 165 -8.20 -12.08 -17.79
CA LYS A 165 -7.54 -13.02 -16.87
C LYS A 165 -6.43 -12.38 -16.05
N LEU A 166 -6.00 -11.17 -16.39
CA LEU A 166 -4.94 -10.48 -15.65
C LEU A 166 -5.45 -10.11 -14.25
N ARG A 167 -4.74 -10.58 -13.23
CA ARG A 167 -4.98 -10.16 -11.85
C ARG A 167 -4.51 -8.72 -11.67
N ILE A 168 -5.41 -7.83 -11.31
CA ILE A 168 -5.16 -6.40 -11.14
C ILE A 168 -5.49 -5.98 -9.71
N VAL A 169 -4.58 -5.24 -9.09
CA VAL A 169 -4.84 -4.51 -7.84
C VAL A 169 -4.86 -3.02 -8.17
N LEU A 170 -6.02 -2.38 -8.03
CA LEU A 170 -6.10 -0.93 -7.99
C LEU A 170 -5.65 -0.50 -6.59
N GLU A 171 -4.42 -0.01 -6.50
CA GLU A 171 -3.80 0.28 -5.21
C GLU A 171 -4.45 1.49 -4.55
N HIS A 172 -4.38 1.54 -3.20
CA HIS A 172 -4.67 2.69 -2.33
C HIS A 172 -5.86 3.54 -2.81
N ILE A 173 -7.00 2.90 -3.08
CA ILE A 173 -8.17 3.59 -3.62
C ILE A 173 -8.63 4.70 -2.68
N SER A 174 -9.05 5.83 -3.27
CA SER A 174 -9.38 7.04 -2.51
C SER A 174 -10.79 7.59 -2.77
N THR A 175 -11.52 7.04 -3.75
CA THR A 175 -12.83 7.55 -4.20
C THR A 175 -13.96 6.54 -4.10
N LEU A 176 -15.21 7.03 -3.99
CA LEU A 176 -16.41 6.23 -4.19
C LEU A 176 -16.47 5.60 -5.60
N ALA A 177 -15.92 6.30 -6.61
CA ALA A 177 -15.86 5.78 -7.98
C ALA A 177 -15.04 4.48 -8.06
N ALA A 178 -13.87 4.44 -7.41
CA ALA A 178 -13.05 3.24 -7.32
C ALA A 178 -13.73 2.11 -6.56
N VAL A 179 -14.38 2.41 -5.42
CA VAL A 179 -15.18 1.41 -4.67
C VAL A 179 -16.26 0.80 -5.57
N ASN A 180 -17.02 1.63 -6.28
CA ASN A 180 -18.09 1.16 -7.17
C ASN A 180 -17.55 0.30 -8.32
N PHE A 181 -16.43 0.72 -8.93
CA PHE A 181 -15.78 -0.02 -10.00
C PHE A 181 -15.31 -1.40 -9.53
N VAL A 182 -14.51 -1.48 -8.46
CA VAL A 182 -13.94 -2.73 -7.94
C VAL A 182 -15.05 -3.69 -7.51
N THR A 183 -16.11 -3.17 -6.88
CA THR A 183 -17.27 -3.98 -6.48
C THR A 183 -17.89 -4.71 -7.68
N GLN A 184 -18.04 -4.02 -8.81
CA GLN A 184 -18.67 -4.53 -10.04
C GLN A 184 -17.72 -5.32 -10.96
N ALA A 185 -16.41 -5.13 -10.82
CA ALA A 185 -15.38 -5.77 -11.65
C ALA A 185 -15.35 -7.32 -11.48
N PRO A 186 -14.67 -8.08 -12.36
CA PRO A 186 -14.48 -9.53 -12.14
C PRO A 186 -13.62 -9.83 -10.90
N ALA A 187 -13.57 -11.09 -10.47
CA ALA A 187 -12.76 -11.53 -9.33
C ALA A 187 -11.24 -11.37 -9.53
N THR A 188 -10.80 -11.14 -10.76
CA THR A 188 -9.41 -10.79 -11.10
C THR A 188 -9.04 -9.37 -10.70
N VAL A 189 -10.00 -8.52 -10.31
CA VAL A 189 -9.76 -7.13 -9.91
C VAL A 189 -10.05 -6.96 -8.42
N ALA A 190 -9.05 -6.44 -7.70
CA ALA A 190 -9.13 -6.09 -6.29
C ALA A 190 -8.57 -4.69 -6.02
N ALA A 191 -8.63 -4.25 -4.78
CA ALA A 191 -8.04 -3.00 -4.35
C ALA A 191 -7.48 -3.07 -2.92
N THR A 192 -6.40 -2.32 -2.71
CA THR A 192 -5.91 -2.04 -1.36
C THR A 192 -6.51 -0.74 -0.84
N ILE A 193 -6.74 -0.68 0.48
CA ILE A 193 -7.21 0.54 1.16
C ILE A 193 -6.27 0.82 2.32
N THR A 194 -5.76 2.04 2.39
CA THR A 194 -4.80 2.52 3.41
C THR A 194 -5.49 2.89 4.73
N PRO A 195 -4.78 2.94 5.88
CA PRO A 195 -5.39 3.44 7.12
C PRO A 195 -5.68 4.94 7.07
N HIS A 196 -4.85 5.73 6.39
CA HIS A 196 -5.00 7.19 6.33
C HIS A 196 -6.22 7.61 5.49
N HIS A 197 -6.53 6.92 4.39
CA HIS A 197 -7.75 7.18 3.61
C HIS A 197 -9.03 6.72 4.31
N LEU A 198 -8.94 5.80 5.28
CA LEU A 198 -10.06 5.40 6.12
C LEU A 198 -10.29 6.39 7.29
N LEU A 199 -9.22 6.92 7.89
CA LEU A 199 -9.31 7.82 9.04
C LEU A 199 -9.58 9.28 8.66
N TYR A 200 -9.05 9.71 7.52
CA TYR A 200 -9.01 11.12 7.18
C TYR A 200 -9.63 11.40 5.81
N ASN A 201 -10.12 12.62 5.69
CA ASN A 201 -10.51 13.23 4.42
C ASN A 201 -9.73 14.55 4.25
N ARG A 202 -9.93 15.24 3.13
CA ARG A 202 -9.20 16.47 2.78
C ARG A 202 -9.25 17.58 3.82
N ASN A 203 -10.23 17.60 4.73
CA ASN A 203 -10.25 18.57 5.82
C ASN A 203 -9.07 18.36 6.79
N ARG A 204 -8.60 17.13 6.99
CA ARG A 204 -7.38 16.87 7.78
C ARG A 204 -6.16 17.55 7.16
N LEU A 205 -6.09 17.56 5.83
CA LEU A 205 -5.01 18.19 5.08
C LEU A 205 -5.11 19.72 5.06
N LEU A 206 -6.32 20.29 4.95
CA LEU A 206 -6.51 21.70 4.56
C LEU A 206 -7.20 22.60 5.61
N ALA A 207 -8.05 22.06 6.49
CA ALA A 207 -8.89 22.88 7.36
C ALA A 207 -8.08 23.51 8.50
N GLY A 208 -8.17 24.84 8.63
CA GLY A 208 -7.45 25.63 9.64
C GLY A 208 -5.95 25.83 9.36
N GLY A 209 -5.43 25.25 8.28
CA GLY A 209 -4.03 25.31 7.89
C GLY A 209 -3.61 24.07 7.10
N LEU A 210 -2.62 24.23 6.22
CA LEU A 210 -2.04 23.14 5.45
C LEU A 210 -1.21 22.23 6.36
N ARG A 211 -1.53 20.94 6.41
CA ARG A 211 -0.78 19.93 7.17
C ARG A 211 -0.03 18.98 6.23
N PRO A 212 1.22 19.27 5.84
CA PRO A 212 1.94 18.53 4.80
C PRO A 212 2.15 17.05 5.14
N HIS A 213 2.20 16.67 6.42
CA HIS A 213 2.30 15.28 6.86
C HIS A 213 1.09 14.42 6.49
N TYR A 214 -0.05 15.02 6.11
CA TYR A 214 -1.23 14.34 5.57
C TYR A 214 -1.33 14.41 4.04
N TYR A 215 -0.34 15.00 3.36
CA TYR A 215 -0.27 15.01 1.91
C TYR A 215 0.30 13.69 1.39
N CYS A 216 -0.52 12.94 0.66
CA CYS A 216 -0.20 11.69 -0.03
C CYS A 216 -0.82 11.69 -1.43
N LEU A 217 -0.49 10.67 -2.23
CA LEU A 217 -1.06 10.45 -3.56
C LEU A 217 -1.55 9.00 -3.65
N PRO A 218 -2.83 8.75 -4.00
CA PRO A 218 -3.87 9.75 -4.30
C PRO A 218 -4.15 10.68 -3.11
N VAL A 219 -4.54 11.92 -3.41
CA VAL A 219 -4.80 12.91 -2.34
C VAL A 219 -6.03 12.52 -1.52
N LEU A 220 -6.03 12.80 -0.21
CA LEU A 220 -7.23 12.67 0.62
C LEU A 220 -8.44 13.36 -0.05
N LYS A 221 -9.56 12.64 -0.17
CA LYS A 221 -10.75 13.08 -0.93
C LYS A 221 -11.84 13.65 -0.02
N HIS A 222 -13.05 13.80 -0.56
CA HIS A 222 -14.20 14.31 0.19
C HIS A 222 -14.67 13.29 1.24
N GLU A 223 -15.37 13.73 2.30
CA GLU A 223 -15.88 12.84 3.35
C GLU A 223 -16.75 11.67 2.81
N LYS A 224 -17.61 11.94 1.82
CA LYS A 224 -18.37 10.90 1.10
C LYS A 224 -17.49 9.77 0.55
N ASP A 225 -16.29 10.09 0.06
CA ASP A 225 -15.36 9.11 -0.48
C ASP A 225 -14.74 8.29 0.65
N GLN A 226 -14.30 8.97 1.72
CA GLN A 226 -13.85 8.32 2.95
C GLN A 226 -14.90 7.34 3.49
N LYS A 227 -16.18 7.73 3.54
CA LYS A 227 -17.28 6.86 3.99
C LYS A 227 -17.47 5.67 3.07
N ALA A 228 -17.34 5.84 1.75
CA ALA A 228 -17.38 4.73 0.81
C ALA A 228 -16.25 3.72 1.05
N LEU A 229 -15.03 4.21 1.33
CA LEU A 229 -13.89 3.35 1.67
C LEU A 229 -14.09 2.59 2.98
N GLN A 230 -14.63 3.26 4.00
CA GLN A 230 -14.99 2.64 5.28
C GLN A 230 -15.99 1.49 5.10
N ILE A 231 -17.03 1.71 4.30
CA ILE A 231 -18.02 0.68 3.96
C ILE A 231 -17.36 -0.46 3.18
N ALA A 232 -16.51 -0.15 2.20
CA ALA A 232 -15.82 -1.15 1.39
C ALA A 232 -14.89 -2.05 2.22
N ALA A 233 -14.01 -1.45 3.02
CA ALA A 233 -13.05 -2.16 3.86
C ALA A 233 -13.76 -3.09 4.88
N SER A 234 -14.87 -2.63 5.45
CA SER A 234 -15.66 -3.37 6.43
C SER A 234 -16.83 -4.15 5.84
N SER A 235 -16.88 -4.34 4.51
CA SER A 235 -17.99 -5.04 3.86
C SER A 235 -17.94 -6.56 4.01
N GLY A 236 -16.73 -7.13 4.16
CA GLY A 236 -16.49 -8.57 4.01
C GLY A 236 -16.37 -9.03 2.55
N ASN A 237 -16.30 -8.10 1.59
CA ASN A 237 -16.04 -8.40 0.19
C ASN A 237 -14.54 -8.72 0.00
N PRO A 238 -14.19 -9.89 -0.55
CA PRO A 238 -12.79 -10.34 -0.68
C PRO A 238 -11.93 -9.50 -1.63
N LYS A 239 -12.53 -8.57 -2.37
CA LYS A 239 -11.81 -7.67 -3.28
C LYS A 239 -11.16 -6.47 -2.59
N PHE A 240 -11.44 -6.23 -1.31
CA PHE A 240 -10.83 -5.13 -0.55
C PHE A 240 -9.96 -5.70 0.57
N PHE A 241 -8.68 -5.34 0.58
CA PHE A 241 -7.74 -5.80 1.60
C PHE A 241 -6.73 -4.73 1.98
N ALA A 242 -6.01 -4.96 3.08
CA ALA A 242 -5.07 -3.97 3.62
C ALA A 242 -3.86 -3.76 2.70
N GLY A 243 -3.53 -2.50 2.43
CA GLY A 243 -2.23 -2.09 1.91
C GLY A 243 -1.95 -0.70 2.45
N THR A 244 -0.90 -0.55 3.24
CA THR A 244 -0.77 0.66 4.08
C THR A 244 -0.40 1.89 3.28
N ASP A 245 0.27 1.69 2.15
CA ASP A 245 1.02 2.73 1.44
C ASP A 245 1.87 3.56 2.42
N SER A 246 2.48 2.88 3.39
CA SER A 246 3.38 3.54 4.33
C SER A 246 4.60 4.04 3.56
N ALA A 247 4.65 5.36 3.40
CA ALA A 247 5.60 6.07 2.54
C ALA A 247 6.34 7.15 3.34
N PRO A 248 7.35 6.77 4.15
CA PRO A 248 8.08 7.71 5.00
C PRO A 248 8.93 8.68 4.20
N HIS A 249 8.99 9.91 4.68
CA HIS A 249 9.80 11.00 4.15
C HIS A 249 10.38 11.79 5.32
N ALA A 250 11.61 12.26 5.18
CA ALA A 250 12.23 13.08 6.22
C ALA A 250 11.44 14.39 6.40
N VAL A 251 11.39 14.91 7.64
CA VAL A 251 10.61 16.13 7.97
C VAL A 251 10.92 17.29 7.02
N ASN A 252 12.19 17.56 6.75
CA ASN A 252 12.64 18.62 5.83
C ASN A 252 12.17 18.47 4.38
N THR A 253 11.81 17.25 3.95
CA THR A 253 11.25 16.99 2.62
C THR A 253 9.73 17.10 2.59
N LYS A 254 9.07 17.00 3.75
CA LYS A 254 7.62 17.22 3.92
C LYS A 254 7.31 18.69 4.14
N GLU A 255 8.05 19.34 5.03
CA GLU A 255 7.95 20.76 5.38
C GLU A 255 8.82 21.59 4.44
N ASN A 256 8.41 21.63 3.18
CA ASN A 256 9.15 22.24 2.08
C ASN A 256 8.20 23.07 1.20
N ALA A 257 8.77 23.98 0.39
CA ALA A 257 8.02 24.67 -0.67
C ALA A 257 7.35 23.69 -1.65
N CYS A 258 7.94 22.50 -1.84
CA CYS A 258 7.34 21.37 -2.55
C CYS A 258 7.41 20.11 -1.67
N GLY A 259 6.46 19.99 -0.74
CA GLY A 259 6.40 18.86 0.19
C GLY A 259 6.18 17.51 -0.51
N CYS A 260 6.98 16.50 -0.20
CA CYS A 260 6.83 15.16 -0.75
C CYS A 260 5.48 14.52 -0.37
N ALA A 261 4.88 13.77 -1.31
CA ALA A 261 3.69 12.97 -1.05
C ALA A 261 4.06 11.64 -0.37
N GLY A 262 3.37 11.34 0.73
CA GLY A 262 3.51 10.08 1.46
C GLY A 262 3.23 10.24 2.95
N ILE A 263 2.65 9.22 3.57
CA ILE A 263 2.31 9.16 5.00
C ILE A 263 3.03 7.97 5.62
N TYR A 264 3.72 8.17 6.74
CA TYR A 264 4.37 7.06 7.45
C TYR A 264 3.42 6.39 8.44
N SER A 265 2.83 5.26 8.05
CA SER A 265 1.83 4.55 8.85
C SER A 265 2.26 3.20 9.39
N ALA A 266 3.30 2.55 8.83
CA ALA A 266 3.68 1.18 9.17
C ALA A 266 3.76 0.87 10.69
N PRO A 267 4.35 1.73 11.56
CA PRO A 267 4.49 1.42 12.99
C PRO A 267 3.16 1.26 13.73
N PHE A 268 2.08 1.90 13.24
CA PHE A 268 0.79 1.99 13.92
C PHE A 268 -0.39 1.50 13.06
N ALA A 269 -0.14 1.10 11.80
CA ALA A 269 -1.19 0.79 10.83
C ALA A 269 -2.18 -0.26 11.33
N LEU A 270 -1.69 -1.33 11.96
CA LEU A 270 -2.55 -2.41 12.46
C LEU A 270 -3.50 -1.93 13.58
N ALA A 271 -2.98 -1.12 14.51
CA ALA A 271 -3.78 -0.51 15.57
C ALA A 271 -4.82 0.46 15.01
N LEU A 272 -4.45 1.23 13.97
CA LEU A 272 -5.36 2.16 13.30
C LEU A 272 -6.49 1.43 12.54
N TYR A 273 -6.20 0.34 11.84
CA TYR A 273 -7.24 -0.49 11.23
C TYR A 273 -8.19 -1.06 12.29
N ALA A 274 -7.67 -1.57 13.41
CA ALA A 274 -8.51 -2.07 14.50
C ALA A 274 -9.41 -0.98 15.09
N GLN A 275 -8.88 0.23 15.28
CA GLN A 275 -9.67 1.37 15.73
C GLN A 275 -10.82 1.69 14.77
N ILE A 276 -10.55 1.76 13.46
CA ILE A 276 -11.59 2.06 12.45
C ILE A 276 -12.67 0.98 12.43
N PHE A 277 -12.26 -0.30 12.45
CA PHE A 277 -13.22 -1.41 12.42
C PHE A 277 -14.05 -1.48 13.70
N ASP A 278 -13.48 -1.13 14.86
CA ASP A 278 -14.21 -0.98 16.12
C ASP A 278 -15.20 0.19 16.09
N GLU A 279 -14.79 1.37 15.60
CA GLU A 279 -15.66 2.54 15.42
C GLU A 279 -16.83 2.28 14.47
N LEU A 280 -16.65 1.39 13.48
CA LEU A 280 -17.69 0.95 12.54
C LEU A 280 -18.57 -0.18 13.08
N ASN A 281 -18.27 -0.74 14.27
CA ASN A 281 -18.89 -1.95 14.81
C ASN A 281 -18.75 -3.15 13.86
N GLN A 282 -17.55 -3.36 13.31
CA GLN A 282 -17.22 -4.40 12.33
C GLN A 282 -15.91 -5.13 12.68
N LEU A 283 -15.51 -5.16 13.96
CA LEU A 283 -14.22 -5.69 14.40
C LEU A 283 -14.01 -7.16 13.99
N GLU A 284 -15.08 -7.94 13.90
CA GLU A 284 -15.09 -9.33 13.42
C GLU A 284 -14.62 -9.48 11.95
N LYS A 285 -14.68 -8.40 11.16
CA LYS A 285 -14.23 -8.39 9.77
C LYS A 285 -12.75 -8.05 9.61
N LEU A 286 -12.09 -7.60 10.68
CA LEU A 286 -10.70 -7.15 10.65
C LEU A 286 -9.76 -8.25 10.12
N ASN A 287 -9.88 -9.48 10.66
CA ASN A 287 -9.04 -10.61 10.24
C ASN A 287 -9.13 -10.89 8.74
N TYR A 288 -10.34 -10.79 8.17
CA TYR A 288 -10.53 -11.03 6.75
C TYR A 288 -9.80 -9.97 5.91
N PHE A 289 -9.96 -8.70 6.26
CA PHE A 289 -9.38 -7.56 5.56
C PHE A 289 -7.85 -7.50 5.66
N THR A 290 -7.28 -7.73 6.85
CA THR A 290 -5.83 -7.58 7.08
C THR A 290 -5.01 -8.84 6.82
N SER A 291 -5.62 -10.02 6.93
CA SER A 291 -4.85 -11.28 7.03
C SER A 291 -5.27 -12.34 6.00
N ARG A 292 -6.50 -12.27 5.48
CA ARG A 292 -7.03 -13.29 4.57
C ARG A 292 -7.09 -12.88 3.12
N PHE A 293 -7.83 -11.83 2.80
CA PHE A 293 -8.24 -11.53 1.43
C PHE A 293 -7.08 -11.22 0.49
N GLY A 294 -6.08 -10.47 0.95
CA GLY A 294 -4.88 -10.24 0.13
C GLY A 294 -4.05 -11.51 -0.07
N ALA A 295 -3.92 -12.37 0.95
CA ALA A 295 -3.23 -13.66 0.80
C ALA A 295 -3.95 -14.56 -0.21
N GLU A 296 -5.28 -14.64 -0.17
CA GLU A 296 -6.09 -15.35 -1.16
C GLU A 296 -5.94 -14.77 -2.57
N PHE A 297 -6.02 -13.43 -2.72
CA PHE A 297 -5.85 -12.77 -4.01
C PHE A 297 -4.47 -13.05 -4.60
N TYR A 298 -3.41 -13.00 -3.79
CA TYR A 298 -2.04 -13.31 -4.19
C TYR A 298 -1.74 -14.81 -4.25
N GLN A 299 -2.70 -15.68 -3.93
CA GLN A 299 -2.59 -17.14 -3.95
C GLN A 299 -1.49 -17.67 -3.00
N LEU A 300 -1.38 -17.05 -1.83
CA LEU A 300 -0.46 -17.40 -0.77
C LEU A 300 -1.22 -18.03 0.42
N PRO A 301 -0.58 -18.92 1.20
CA PRO A 301 -1.21 -19.51 2.37
C PRO A 301 -1.51 -18.45 3.44
N LEU A 302 -2.53 -18.68 4.25
CA LEU A 302 -2.77 -17.86 5.44
C LEU A 302 -1.67 -18.06 6.47
N ASN A 303 -1.30 -16.98 7.16
CA ASN A 303 -0.37 -17.05 8.28
C ASN A 303 -1.04 -17.80 9.44
N ARG A 304 -0.30 -18.73 10.05
CA ARG A 304 -0.79 -19.52 11.20
C ARG A 304 -0.53 -18.86 12.55
N GLU A 305 0.48 -18.00 12.61
CA GLU A 305 0.75 -17.16 13.77
C GLU A 305 -0.45 -16.24 14.00
N GLU A 306 -0.76 -15.98 15.26
CA GLU A 306 -1.83 -15.06 15.67
C GLU A 306 -1.22 -13.88 16.42
N ILE A 307 -1.89 -12.75 16.33
CA ILE A 307 -1.57 -11.53 17.07
C ILE A 307 -2.84 -11.07 17.78
N GLU A 308 -2.70 -10.72 19.06
CA GLU A 308 -3.79 -10.15 19.85
C GLU A 308 -3.67 -8.62 19.84
N LEU A 309 -4.73 -7.96 19.40
CA LEU A 309 -4.90 -6.53 19.60
C LEU A 309 -5.78 -6.28 20.81
N ILE A 310 -5.43 -5.24 21.57
CA ILE A 310 -6.12 -4.86 22.80
C ILE A 310 -6.54 -3.40 22.71
N LYS A 311 -7.75 -3.10 23.16
CA LYS A 311 -8.24 -1.73 23.31
C LYS A 311 -7.56 -1.11 24.53
N SER A 312 -6.41 -0.52 24.29
CA SER A 312 -5.51 0.09 25.27
C SER A 312 -5.01 1.40 24.68
N PRO A 313 -5.51 2.55 25.16
CA PRO A 313 -5.10 3.85 24.65
C PRO A 313 -3.59 4.06 24.76
N ARG A 314 -2.96 4.50 23.66
CA ARG A 314 -1.52 4.79 23.59
C ARG A 314 -1.28 6.07 22.82
N GLN A 315 -0.32 6.87 23.29
CA GLN A 315 0.10 8.09 22.60
C GLN A 315 1.07 7.74 21.46
N ILE A 316 0.84 8.32 20.29
CA ILE A 316 1.78 8.25 19.17
C ILE A 316 2.85 9.33 19.36
N PRO A 317 4.15 9.00 19.23
CA PRO A 317 5.22 9.98 19.35
C PRO A 317 5.12 11.05 18.27
N ASP A 318 5.55 12.27 18.58
CA ASP A 318 5.54 13.39 17.62
C ASP A 318 6.46 13.16 16.41
N SER A 319 7.54 12.40 16.62
CA SER A 319 8.49 12.04 15.57
C SER A 319 9.19 10.71 15.88
N MET A 320 9.80 10.12 14.85
CA MET A 320 10.55 8.87 14.92
C MET A 320 11.88 8.99 14.16
N PRO A 321 12.93 8.22 14.52
CA PRO A 321 14.19 8.21 13.79
C PRO A 321 14.01 7.65 12.36
N PHE A 322 14.74 8.22 11.41
CA PHE A 322 14.68 7.87 9.99
C PHE A 322 16.02 8.10 9.28
N GLY A 323 16.95 7.15 9.46
CA GLY A 323 18.32 7.27 9.02
C GLY A 323 19.00 8.42 9.76
N PRO A 324 19.71 9.33 9.06
CA PRO A 324 20.27 10.52 9.69
C PRO A 324 19.23 11.62 10.00
N ASN A 325 17.96 11.40 9.66
CA ASN A 325 16.87 12.38 9.82
C ASN A 325 15.79 11.88 10.78
N GLN A 326 14.71 12.64 10.90
CA GLN A 326 13.46 12.24 11.56
C GLN A 326 12.32 12.12 10.56
N VAL A 327 11.29 11.36 10.91
CA VAL A 327 10.01 11.23 10.21
C VAL A 327 8.86 11.47 11.19
N VAL A 328 7.79 12.13 10.73
CA VAL A 328 6.55 12.29 11.50
C VAL A 328 5.61 11.13 11.14
N PRO A 329 5.23 10.26 12.10
CA PRO A 329 4.25 9.21 11.83
C PRO A 329 2.84 9.79 11.65
N ILE A 330 1.96 9.02 11.03
CA ILE A 330 0.53 9.29 11.03
C ILE A 330 0.01 9.48 12.47
N ALA A 331 -0.92 10.42 12.67
CA ALA A 331 -1.51 10.70 13.98
C ALA A 331 -0.50 11.06 15.08
N ALA A 332 0.68 11.60 14.71
CA ALA A 332 1.69 12.11 15.64
C ALA A 332 1.08 13.02 16.73
N GLY A 333 1.42 12.74 17.99
CA GLY A 333 0.93 13.45 19.17
C GLY A 333 -0.48 13.05 19.63
N GLU A 334 -1.24 12.30 18.82
CA GLU A 334 -2.59 11.85 19.14
C GLU A 334 -2.57 10.56 19.98
N THR A 335 -3.72 10.25 20.61
CA THR A 335 -3.94 8.97 21.30
C THR A 335 -4.77 8.03 20.43
N ILE A 336 -4.19 6.90 20.05
CA ILE A 336 -4.91 5.79 19.41
C ILE A 336 -5.50 4.87 20.46
N GLN A 337 -6.66 4.28 20.16
CA GLN A 337 -7.45 3.52 21.13
C GLN A 337 -7.07 2.04 21.22
N TRP A 338 -6.32 1.55 20.23
CA TRP A 338 -5.91 0.16 20.11
C TRP A 338 -4.39 0.03 20.08
N GLY A 339 -3.89 -1.12 20.51
CA GLY A 339 -2.49 -1.47 20.44
C GLY A 339 -2.31 -2.99 20.33
N ILE A 340 -1.10 -3.42 20.03
CA ILE A 340 -0.72 -4.83 20.02
C ILE A 340 -0.44 -5.25 21.46
N ASN A 341 -0.93 -6.43 21.85
CA ASN A 341 -0.54 -7.07 23.10
C ASN A 341 0.86 -7.67 22.92
N GLU A 342 1.88 -6.93 23.33
CA GLU A 342 3.26 -7.43 23.35
C GLU A 342 3.47 -8.12 24.70
N PRO A 343 3.85 -9.41 24.74
CA PRO A 343 4.28 -10.02 25.99
C PRO A 343 5.49 -9.23 26.50
N THR A 344 5.38 -8.72 27.73
CA THR A 344 6.44 -7.98 28.44
C THR A 344 7.69 -8.79 28.63
#